data_AF-A0A0F2RAX9-F1
#
_entry.id   AF-A0A0F2RAX9-F1
#
_cell.length_a   1.000
_cell.length_b   1.000
_cell.length_c   1.000
_cell.angle_alpha   90.00
_cell.angle_beta   90.00
_cell.angle_gamma   90.00
#
_symmetry.space_group_name_H-M   'P 1'
#
loop_
_entity.id
_entity.type
_entity.pdbx_description
1 polymer ?
#
loop_
_entity_poly.entity_id
_entity_poly.type
_entity_poly.pdbx_seq_one_letter_code
_entity_poly.pdbx_strand_id
1 'polypeptide(L)'
;MSESDFYTFFTGGLGLLVAAALMIAWQLWRLRNDERDGALSALEGVSHELRINLQRMVTEVAQIAANHEAGPDALLPIRHPQLDGVNSTMIRANRNAIAVVGATYQELEARKMGLRATLAQGRDPAASLDDAMEAVINGIATLYMWEVHDGARPADAGTVRSWHVRDWMKGHGFSQDALPGMYLRDEVVERLRVYGLHLTPQPLTHTAHEYYNMQYDRTADIHGPLGRRKPAKAAEADEIEDEDVDEPAVANGGPVAAEADLH
;
A
#
# COMPACT_ATOMS: atom_id res chain seq x y z
N MET A 1 -3.29 -54.99 48.52
CA MET A 1 -2.64 -53.97 47.69
C MET A 1 -1.92 -53.04 48.65
N SER A 2 -0.61 -52.83 48.49
CA SER A 2 0.13 -51.97 49.42
C SER A 2 -0.20 -50.50 49.14
N GLU A 3 -0.09 -49.64 50.15
CA GLU A 3 -0.33 -48.20 50.03
C GLU A 3 0.58 -47.57 48.94
N SER A 4 1.81 -48.07 48.83
CA SER A 4 2.77 -47.70 47.78
C SER A 4 2.32 -48.07 46.37
N ASP A 5 1.63 -49.21 46.17
CA ASP A 5 1.11 -49.60 44.85
C ASP A 5 -0.02 -48.67 44.41
N PHE A 6 -0.87 -48.24 45.35
CA PHE A 6 -1.96 -47.30 45.10
C PHE A 6 -1.42 -45.91 44.71
N TYR A 7 -0.43 -45.39 45.45
CA TYR A 7 0.20 -44.10 45.10
C TYR A 7 0.96 -44.16 43.78
N THR A 8 1.61 -45.28 43.45
CA THR A 8 2.30 -45.45 42.15
C THR A 8 1.32 -45.52 40.98
N PHE A 9 0.19 -46.22 41.16
CA PHE A 9 -0.88 -46.24 40.16
C PHE A 9 -1.51 -44.86 39.97
N PHE A 10 -1.76 -44.13 41.06
CA PHE A 10 -2.37 -42.79 40.99
C PHE A 10 -1.41 -41.76 40.39
N THR A 11 -0.14 -41.73 40.82
CA THR A 11 0.87 -40.79 40.30
C THR A 11 1.29 -41.13 38.87
N GLY A 12 1.48 -42.41 38.55
CA GLY A 12 1.78 -42.86 37.19
C GLY A 12 0.61 -42.66 36.23
N GLY A 13 -0.60 -43.01 36.65
CA GLY A 13 -1.83 -42.82 35.87
C GLY A 13 -2.16 -41.34 35.66
N LEU A 14 -2.07 -40.52 36.70
CA LEU A 14 -2.25 -39.07 36.59
C LEU A 14 -1.16 -38.43 35.72
N GLY A 15 0.09 -38.86 35.87
CA GLY A 15 1.20 -38.42 35.04
C GLY A 15 0.98 -38.74 33.55
N LEU A 16 0.49 -39.94 33.23
CA LEU A 16 0.11 -40.33 31.88
C LEU A 16 -1.06 -39.51 31.34
N LEU A 17 -2.08 -39.22 32.17
CA LEU A 17 -3.20 -38.37 31.77
C LEU A 17 -2.76 -36.94 31.46
N VAL A 18 -1.88 -36.37 32.29
CA VAL A 18 -1.30 -35.04 32.04
C VAL A 18 -0.47 -35.04 30.76
N ALA A 19 0.37 -36.06 30.56
CA ALA A 19 1.17 -36.18 29.34
C ALA A 19 0.29 -36.34 28.09
N ALA A 20 -0.78 -37.14 28.17
CA ALA A 20 -1.74 -37.30 27.08
C ALA A 20 -2.49 -35.99 26.79
N ALA A 21 -2.92 -35.26 27.82
CA ALA A 21 -3.57 -33.96 27.66
C ALA A 21 -2.64 -32.93 27.01
N LEU A 22 -1.37 -32.87 27.42
CA LEU A 22 -0.36 -32.01 26.81
C LEU A 22 -0.08 -32.38 25.36
N MET A 23 0.00 -33.67 25.04
CA MET A 23 0.16 -34.15 23.67
C MET A 23 -1.03 -33.76 22.79
N ILE A 24 -2.26 -33.92 23.27
CA ILE A 24 -3.47 -33.50 22.55
C ILE A 24 -3.46 -31.98 22.34
N ALA A 25 -3.17 -31.20 23.39
CA ALA A 25 -3.08 -29.75 23.30
C ALA A 25 -2.03 -29.30 22.29
N TRP A 26 -0.85 -29.95 22.27
CA TRP A 26 0.20 -29.68 21.31
C TRP A 26 -0.22 -30.02 19.87
N GLN A 27 -0.87 -31.16 19.65
CA GLN A 27 -1.37 -31.55 18.32
C GLN A 27 -2.43 -30.57 17.81
N LEU A 28 -3.37 -30.15 18.65
CA LEU A 28 -4.38 -29.15 18.29
C LEU A 28 -3.74 -27.77 17.98
N TRP A 29 -2.73 -27.37 18.76
CA TRP A 29 -1.98 -26.15 18.49
C TRP A 29 -1.26 -26.23 17.14
N ARG A 30 -0.59 -27.35 16.86
CA ARG A 30 0.12 -27.57 15.60
C ARG A 30 -0.82 -27.54 14.41
N LEU A 31 -1.93 -28.30 14.45
CA LEU A 31 -2.93 -28.31 13.38
C LEU A 31 -3.46 -26.90 13.08
N ARG A 32 -3.77 -26.14 14.13
CA ARG A 32 -4.23 -24.75 13.97
C ARG A 32 -3.16 -23.85 13.37
N ASN A 33 -1.88 -24.06 13.72
CA ASN A 33 -0.80 -23.27 13.13
C ASN A 33 -0.58 -23.63 11.65
N ASP A 34 -0.57 -24.92 11.32
CA ASP A 34 -0.44 -25.41 9.94
C ASP A 34 -1.60 -24.91 9.06
N GLU A 35 -2.84 -24.89 9.58
CA GLU A 35 -4.01 -24.30 8.90
C GLU A 35 -3.84 -22.79 8.65
N ARG A 36 -3.31 -22.05 9.64
CA ARG A 36 -3.08 -20.62 9.51
C ARG A 36 -1.99 -20.32 8.49
N ASP A 37 -0.90 -21.06 8.52
CA ASP A 37 0.23 -20.85 7.62
C ASP A 37 -0.16 -21.25 6.18
N GLY A 38 -0.93 -22.32 6.02
CA GLY A 38 -1.54 -22.69 4.73
C GLY A 38 -2.49 -21.62 4.19
N ALA A 39 -3.33 -21.02 5.04
CA ALA A 39 -4.20 -19.91 4.67
C ALA A 39 -3.41 -18.68 4.21
N LEU A 40 -2.36 -18.29 4.93
CA LEU A 40 -1.51 -17.15 4.56
C LEU A 40 -0.83 -17.38 3.21
N SER A 41 -0.29 -18.59 2.99
CA SER A 41 0.34 -18.96 1.72
C SER A 41 -0.65 -18.93 0.55
N ALA A 42 -1.90 -19.36 0.75
CA ALA A 42 -2.93 -19.28 -0.28
C ALA A 42 -3.30 -17.82 -0.63
N LEU A 43 -3.39 -16.94 0.37
CA LEU A 43 -3.66 -15.51 0.16
C LEU A 43 -2.51 -14.78 -0.54
N GLU A 44 -1.26 -15.15 -0.22
CA GLU A 44 -0.08 -14.70 -0.96
C GLU A 44 -0.10 -15.21 -2.41
N GLY A 45 -0.56 -16.44 -2.62
CA GLY A 45 -0.77 -17.01 -3.95
C GLY A 45 -1.73 -16.17 -4.82
N VAL A 46 -2.84 -15.69 -4.25
CA VAL A 46 -3.79 -14.78 -4.93
C VAL A 46 -3.11 -13.47 -5.33
N SER A 47 -2.31 -12.89 -4.44
CA SER A 47 -1.53 -11.68 -4.72
C SER A 47 -0.57 -11.89 -5.90
N HIS A 48 0.23 -12.96 -5.85
CA HIS A 48 1.21 -13.26 -6.89
C HIS A 48 0.54 -13.51 -8.25
N GLU A 49 -0.57 -14.24 -8.25
CA GLU A 49 -1.37 -14.50 -9.44
C GLU A 49 -1.92 -13.21 -10.07
N LEU A 50 -2.55 -12.35 -9.26
CA LEU A 50 -3.11 -11.09 -9.74
C LEU A 50 -2.00 -10.20 -10.32
N ARG A 51 -0.85 -10.15 -9.66
CA ARG A 51 0.32 -9.41 -10.14
C ARG A 51 0.78 -9.88 -11.52
N ILE A 52 0.94 -11.19 -11.72
CA ILE A 52 1.35 -11.75 -13.02
C ILE A 52 0.31 -11.42 -14.10
N ASN A 53 -0.97 -11.58 -13.78
CA ASN A 53 -2.05 -11.26 -14.72
C ASN A 53 -2.05 -9.78 -15.12
N LEU A 54 -1.80 -8.87 -14.16
CA LEU A 54 -1.70 -7.43 -14.42
C LEU A 54 -0.46 -7.08 -15.25
N GLN A 55 0.71 -7.61 -14.92
CA GLN A 55 1.94 -7.41 -15.70
C GLN A 55 1.76 -7.90 -17.15
N ARG A 56 1.09 -9.04 -17.33
CA ARG A 56 0.75 -9.54 -18.67
C ARG A 56 -0.20 -8.60 -19.39
N MET A 57 -1.28 -8.18 -18.74
CA MET A 57 -2.27 -7.29 -19.37
C MET A 57 -1.68 -5.94 -19.75
N VAL A 58 -0.82 -5.35 -18.91
CA VAL A 58 -0.04 -4.15 -19.24
C VAL A 58 0.77 -4.37 -20.52
N THR A 59 1.48 -5.49 -20.62
CA THR A 59 2.32 -5.82 -21.78
C THR A 59 1.50 -5.99 -23.05
N GLU A 60 0.39 -6.71 -22.97
CA GLU A 60 -0.51 -6.95 -24.10
C GLU A 60 -1.18 -5.65 -24.59
N VAL A 61 -1.66 -4.81 -23.66
CA VAL A 61 -2.24 -3.49 -23.97
C VAL A 61 -1.20 -2.58 -24.63
N ALA A 62 0.02 -2.53 -24.08
CA ALA A 62 1.12 -1.76 -24.66
C ALA A 62 1.49 -2.24 -26.07
N GLN A 63 1.48 -3.56 -26.30
CA GLN A 63 1.75 -4.14 -27.61
C GLN A 63 0.69 -3.76 -28.65
N ILE A 64 -0.59 -3.81 -28.28
CA ILE A 64 -1.71 -3.42 -29.18
C ILE A 64 -1.64 -1.92 -29.49
N ALA A 65 -1.31 -1.10 -28.49
CA ALA A 65 -1.14 0.33 -28.68
C ALA A 65 0.03 0.68 -29.63
N ALA A 66 1.15 -0.03 -29.50
CA ALA A 66 2.32 0.18 -30.34
C ALA A 66 2.08 -0.34 -31.77
N ASN A 67 1.43 -1.49 -31.90
CA ASN A 67 1.20 -2.18 -33.17
C ASN A 67 -0.29 -2.45 -33.37
N HIS A 68 -0.96 -1.55 -34.09
CA HIS A 68 -2.39 -1.65 -34.39
C HIS A 68 -2.75 -2.84 -35.32
N GLU A 69 -1.74 -3.53 -35.85
CA GLU A 69 -1.89 -4.79 -36.59
C GLU A 69 -1.92 -6.03 -35.69
N ALA A 70 -1.75 -5.87 -34.36
CA ALA A 70 -1.84 -6.96 -33.41
C ALA A 70 -3.27 -7.53 -33.41
N GLY A 71 -3.40 -8.76 -33.89
CA GLY A 71 -4.69 -9.46 -33.98
C GLY A 71 -5.28 -9.82 -32.61
N PRO A 72 -6.55 -10.25 -32.57
CA PRO A 72 -7.26 -10.60 -31.33
C PRO A 72 -6.61 -11.74 -30.53
N ASP A 73 -5.78 -12.56 -31.18
CA ASP A 73 -5.07 -13.67 -30.55
C ASP A 73 -3.88 -13.23 -29.69
N ALA A 74 -3.47 -11.96 -29.76
CA ALA A 74 -2.50 -11.38 -28.82
C ALA A 74 -3.06 -11.29 -27.38
N LEU A 75 -4.39 -11.30 -27.21
CA LEU A 75 -5.06 -11.19 -25.92
C LEU A 75 -5.39 -12.57 -25.36
N LEU A 76 -4.63 -13.00 -24.35
CA LEU A 76 -4.81 -14.29 -23.71
C LEU A 76 -5.94 -14.25 -22.65
N PRO A 77 -6.72 -15.32 -22.45
CA PRO A 77 -7.70 -15.35 -21.36
C PRO A 77 -7.05 -15.15 -19.99
N ILE A 78 -7.75 -14.43 -19.10
CA ILE A 78 -7.34 -14.28 -17.71
C ILE A 78 -7.78 -15.53 -16.95
N ARG A 79 -6.90 -16.07 -16.11
CA ARG A 79 -7.17 -17.24 -15.28
C ARG A 79 -6.81 -16.90 -13.84
N HIS A 80 -7.62 -17.38 -12.90
CA HIS A 80 -7.45 -17.10 -11.47
C HIS A 80 -7.63 -18.35 -10.57
N PRO A 81 -6.92 -19.47 -10.85
CA PRO A 81 -7.06 -20.71 -10.07
C PRO A 81 -6.78 -20.56 -8.57
N GLN A 82 -5.90 -19.65 -8.15
CA GLN A 82 -5.61 -19.40 -6.72
C GLN A 82 -6.82 -18.76 -6.04
N LEU A 83 -7.42 -17.75 -6.67
CA LEU A 83 -8.64 -17.13 -6.16
C LEU A 83 -9.79 -18.14 -6.09
N ASP A 84 -9.95 -19.00 -7.11
CA ASP A 84 -10.97 -20.06 -7.12
C ASP A 84 -10.73 -21.07 -5.99
N GLY A 85 -9.47 -21.42 -5.72
CA GLY A 85 -9.08 -22.25 -4.58
C GLY A 85 -9.42 -21.60 -3.23
N VAL A 86 -9.14 -20.32 -3.07
CA VAL A 86 -9.49 -19.57 -1.84
C VAL A 86 -11.00 -19.44 -1.67
N ASN A 87 -11.76 -19.21 -2.75
CA ASN A 87 -13.22 -19.10 -2.69
C ASN A 87 -13.92 -20.44 -2.41
N SER A 88 -13.35 -21.55 -2.87
CA SER A 88 -13.88 -22.90 -2.64
C SER A 88 -13.54 -23.46 -1.26
N THR A 89 -12.56 -22.88 -0.56
CA THR A 89 -12.11 -23.32 0.77
C THR A 89 -12.60 -22.37 1.86
N MET A 90 -12.81 -22.88 3.08
CA MET A 90 -13.21 -22.05 4.24
C MET A 90 -11.99 -21.37 4.90
N ILE A 91 -11.29 -20.53 4.14
CA ILE A 91 -10.19 -19.72 4.68
C ILE A 91 -10.75 -18.52 5.44
N ARG A 92 -10.29 -18.31 6.68
CA ARG A 92 -10.63 -17.10 7.46
C ARG A 92 -9.82 -15.92 6.93
N ALA A 93 -10.37 -15.23 5.95
CA ALA A 93 -9.79 -14.02 5.35
C ALA A 93 -10.82 -12.90 5.27
N ASN A 94 -10.36 -11.69 4.95
CA ASN A 94 -11.23 -10.55 4.70
C ASN A 94 -12.07 -10.82 3.43
N ARG A 95 -13.31 -11.29 3.61
CA ARG A 95 -14.21 -11.64 2.50
C ARG A 95 -14.54 -10.46 1.60
N ASN A 96 -14.59 -9.24 2.15
CA ASN A 96 -14.82 -8.05 1.36
C ASN A 96 -13.64 -7.82 0.41
N ALA A 97 -12.41 -7.94 0.91
CA ALA A 97 -11.22 -7.79 0.08
C ALA A 97 -11.15 -8.86 -1.02
N ILE A 98 -11.45 -10.12 -0.70
CA ILE A 98 -11.52 -11.21 -1.69
C ILE A 98 -12.59 -10.92 -2.74
N ALA A 99 -13.76 -10.41 -2.33
CA ALA A 99 -14.81 -10.02 -3.27
C ALA A 99 -14.37 -8.87 -4.18
N VAL A 100 -13.64 -7.89 -3.67
CA VAL A 100 -13.06 -6.80 -4.49
C VAL A 100 -12.07 -7.36 -5.49
N VAL A 101 -11.16 -8.25 -5.09
CA VAL A 101 -10.22 -8.94 -6.01
C VAL A 101 -10.98 -9.73 -7.08
N GLY A 102 -12.04 -10.45 -6.70
CA GLY A 102 -12.90 -11.16 -7.66
C GLY A 102 -13.59 -10.23 -8.66
N ALA A 103 -14.10 -9.09 -8.19
CA ALA A 103 -14.70 -8.08 -9.06
C ALA A 103 -13.65 -7.48 -10.02
N THR A 104 -12.43 -7.23 -9.54
CA THR A 104 -11.32 -6.78 -10.38
C THR A 104 -11.00 -7.77 -11.49
N TYR A 105 -10.96 -9.07 -11.20
CA TYR A 105 -10.75 -10.08 -12.24
C TYR A 105 -11.85 -10.07 -13.30
N GLN A 106 -13.12 -9.98 -12.88
CA GLN A 106 -14.26 -9.89 -13.80
C GLN A 106 -14.20 -8.64 -14.66
N GLU A 107 -13.80 -7.51 -14.09
CA GLU A 107 -13.62 -6.26 -14.83
C GLU A 107 -12.50 -6.37 -15.86
N LEU A 108 -11.33 -6.87 -15.46
CA LEU A 108 -10.18 -7.09 -16.36
C LEU A 108 -10.57 -8.02 -17.52
N GLU A 109 -11.25 -9.14 -17.23
CA GLU A 109 -11.70 -10.08 -18.24
C GLU A 109 -12.72 -9.46 -19.19
N ALA A 110 -13.70 -8.72 -18.66
CA ALA A 110 -14.71 -8.05 -19.47
C ALA A 110 -14.11 -7.00 -20.41
N ARG A 111 -13.21 -6.14 -19.92
CA ARG A 111 -12.53 -5.14 -20.76
C ARG A 111 -11.64 -5.80 -21.81
N LYS A 112 -10.95 -6.88 -21.44
CA LYS A 112 -10.12 -7.65 -22.37
C LYS A 112 -10.94 -8.32 -23.47
N MET A 113 -12.09 -8.91 -23.12
CA MET A 113 -13.02 -9.48 -24.10
C MET A 113 -13.60 -8.40 -25.02
N GLY A 114 -13.92 -7.23 -24.48
CA GLY A 114 -14.36 -6.06 -25.25
C GLY A 114 -13.31 -5.63 -26.28
N LEU A 115 -12.06 -5.45 -25.85
CA LEU A 115 -10.93 -5.11 -26.73
C LEU A 115 -10.71 -6.19 -27.79
N ARG A 116 -10.73 -7.47 -27.41
CA ARG A 116 -10.60 -8.60 -28.34
C ARG A 116 -11.70 -8.60 -29.40
N ALA A 117 -12.94 -8.28 -29.01
CA ALA A 117 -14.06 -8.19 -29.94
C ALA A 117 -13.90 -7.02 -30.92
N THR A 118 -13.44 -5.85 -30.46
CA THR A 118 -13.18 -4.69 -31.33
C THR A 118 -12.11 -4.99 -32.36
N LEU A 119 -11.00 -5.62 -31.95
CA LEU A 119 -9.92 -6.06 -32.82
C LEU A 119 -10.39 -7.10 -33.85
N ALA A 120 -11.19 -8.09 -33.41
CA ALA A 120 -11.74 -9.10 -34.31
C ALA A 120 -12.69 -8.53 -35.37
N GLN A 121 -13.35 -7.41 -35.08
CA GLN A 121 -14.22 -6.69 -36.03
C GLN A 121 -13.46 -5.73 -36.95
N GLY A 122 -12.14 -5.57 -36.76
CA GLY A 122 -11.32 -4.60 -37.50
C GLY A 122 -11.73 -3.14 -37.26
N ARG A 123 -12.35 -2.85 -36.11
CA ARG A 123 -12.73 -1.49 -35.71
C ARG A 123 -11.56 -0.80 -35.00
N ASP A 124 -11.60 0.53 -34.94
CA ASP A 124 -10.65 1.32 -34.18
C ASP A 124 -10.65 0.90 -32.69
N PRO A 125 -9.52 0.40 -32.15
CA PRO A 125 -9.46 -0.10 -30.78
C PRO A 125 -9.33 0.99 -29.72
N ALA A 126 -9.14 2.28 -30.08
CA ALA A 126 -8.79 3.35 -29.14
C ALA A 126 -9.64 3.39 -27.86
N ALA A 127 -10.98 3.46 -27.99
CA ALA A 127 -11.86 3.52 -26.82
C ALA A 127 -11.81 2.24 -25.96
N SER A 128 -11.72 1.06 -26.58
CA SER A 128 -11.59 -0.21 -25.86
C SER A 128 -10.20 -0.39 -25.23
N LEU A 129 -9.18 0.26 -25.76
CA LEU A 129 -7.83 0.29 -25.22
C LEU A 129 -7.80 1.16 -23.96
N ASP A 130 -8.40 2.34 -24.01
CA ASP A 130 -8.55 3.23 -22.84
C ASP A 130 -9.29 2.53 -21.71
N ASP A 131 -10.40 1.85 -22.02
CA ASP A 131 -11.15 1.02 -21.07
C ASP A 131 -10.29 -0.10 -20.45
N ALA A 132 -9.42 -0.73 -21.24
CA ALA A 132 -8.52 -1.78 -20.76
C ALA A 132 -7.39 -1.21 -19.88
N MET A 133 -6.85 -0.04 -20.24
CA MET A 133 -5.86 0.69 -19.44
C MET A 133 -6.46 1.11 -18.09
N GLU A 134 -7.70 1.59 -18.09
CA GLU A 134 -8.43 1.97 -16.89
C GLU A 134 -8.64 0.79 -15.93
N ALA A 135 -9.02 -0.37 -16.47
CA ALA A 135 -9.17 -1.60 -15.69
C ALA A 135 -7.83 -2.09 -15.12
N VAL A 136 -6.72 -1.94 -15.86
CA VAL A 136 -5.37 -2.24 -15.35
C VAL A 136 -5.01 -1.34 -14.18
N ILE A 137 -5.29 -0.04 -14.27
CA ILE A 137 -5.05 0.92 -13.17
C ILE A 137 -5.89 0.53 -11.94
N ASN A 138 -7.18 0.20 -12.13
CA ASN A 138 -8.05 -0.32 -11.08
C ASN A 138 -7.48 -1.57 -10.42
N GLY A 139 -6.97 -2.50 -11.22
CA GLY A 139 -6.42 -3.75 -10.74
C GLY A 139 -5.12 -3.57 -9.96
N ILE A 140 -4.22 -2.69 -10.40
CA ILE A 140 -2.99 -2.37 -9.67
C ILE A 140 -3.33 -1.67 -8.34
N ALA A 141 -4.28 -0.74 -8.33
CA ALA A 141 -4.74 -0.10 -7.10
C ALA A 141 -5.34 -1.12 -6.12
N THR A 142 -6.13 -2.08 -6.62
CA THR A 142 -6.68 -3.17 -5.81
C THR A 142 -5.57 -4.07 -5.25
N LEU A 143 -4.59 -4.43 -6.08
CA LEU A 143 -3.44 -5.24 -5.65
C LEU A 143 -2.62 -4.52 -4.58
N TYR A 144 -2.41 -3.21 -4.72
CA TYR A 144 -1.73 -2.40 -3.70
C TYR A 144 -2.46 -2.46 -2.35
N MET A 145 -3.78 -2.26 -2.35
CA MET A 145 -4.58 -2.34 -1.13
C MET A 145 -4.56 -3.74 -0.52
N TRP A 146 -4.58 -4.77 -1.36
CA TRP A 146 -4.48 -6.16 -0.94
C TRP A 146 -3.14 -6.46 -0.25
N GLU A 147 -2.02 -6.08 -0.86
CA GLU A 147 -0.68 -6.44 -0.38
C GLU A 147 -0.18 -5.56 0.77
N VAL A 148 -0.47 -4.26 0.74
CA VAL A 148 0.11 -3.29 1.68
C VAL A 148 -0.80 -3.03 2.87
N HIS A 149 -2.11 -3.18 2.67
CA HIS A 149 -3.14 -2.83 3.66
C HIS A 149 -4.07 -3.98 4.00
N ASP A 150 -3.67 -5.23 3.73
CA ASP A 150 -4.45 -6.45 4.00
C ASP A 150 -5.89 -6.42 3.44
N GLY A 151 -6.08 -5.70 2.33
CA GLY A 151 -7.38 -5.51 1.70
C GLY A 151 -8.34 -4.61 2.47
N ALA A 152 -7.82 -3.73 3.34
CA ALA A 152 -8.61 -2.67 3.95
C ALA A 152 -9.23 -1.76 2.87
N ARG A 153 -10.33 -1.08 3.22
CA ARG A 153 -10.89 -0.06 2.32
C ARG A 153 -9.92 1.12 2.26
N PRO A 154 -9.77 1.79 1.11
CA PRO A 154 -8.87 2.92 0.97
C PRO A 154 -9.08 4.03 2.01
N ALA A 155 -10.34 4.31 2.36
CA ALA A 155 -10.68 5.27 3.42
C ALA A 155 -10.22 4.84 4.84
N ASP A 156 -10.06 3.54 5.09
CA ASP A 156 -9.71 2.98 6.40
C ASP A 156 -8.19 2.74 6.54
N ALA A 157 -7.43 2.82 5.45
CA ALA A 157 -6.00 2.51 5.40
C ALA A 157 -5.08 3.61 5.98
N GLY A 158 -5.66 4.74 6.38
CA GLY A 158 -4.94 5.87 6.97
C GLY A 158 -4.15 6.70 5.94
N THR A 159 -3.13 7.40 6.41
CA THR A 159 -2.35 8.32 5.58
C THR A 159 -1.11 7.63 5.02
N VAL A 160 -0.97 7.65 3.71
CA VAL A 160 0.16 7.08 2.97
C VAL A 160 0.90 8.18 2.22
N ARG A 161 2.21 8.06 2.03
CA ARG A 161 2.94 8.98 1.12
C ARG A 161 2.89 8.43 -0.30
N SER A 162 2.62 9.28 -1.29
CA SER A 162 2.47 8.86 -2.69
C SER A 162 3.73 8.18 -3.25
N TRP A 163 4.92 8.54 -2.76
CA TRP A 163 6.16 7.87 -3.17
C TRP A 163 6.22 6.41 -2.70
N HIS A 164 5.58 6.02 -1.60
CA HIS A 164 5.50 4.62 -1.18
C HIS A 164 4.75 3.76 -2.19
N VAL A 165 3.65 4.29 -2.75
CA VAL A 165 2.90 3.61 -3.82
C VAL A 165 3.80 3.43 -5.04
N ARG A 166 4.50 4.49 -5.46
CA ARG A 166 5.40 4.45 -6.62
C ARG A 166 6.57 3.48 -6.42
N ASP A 167 7.16 3.45 -5.23
CA ASP A 167 8.26 2.55 -4.90
C ASP A 167 7.79 1.10 -4.80
N TRP A 168 6.61 0.86 -4.24
CA TRP A 168 5.97 -0.46 -4.29
C TRP A 168 5.80 -0.91 -5.74
N MET A 169 5.19 -0.07 -6.60
CA MET A 169 5.01 -0.37 -8.02
C MET A 169 6.34 -0.68 -8.72
N LYS A 170 7.38 0.11 -8.45
CA LYS A 170 8.72 -0.10 -8.99
C LYS A 170 9.31 -1.44 -8.54
N GLY A 171 9.20 -1.79 -7.26
CA GLY A 171 9.64 -3.09 -6.72
C GLY A 171 8.87 -4.27 -7.32
N HIS A 172 7.67 -4.02 -7.83
CA HIS A 172 6.77 -5.02 -8.41
C HIS A 172 6.80 -5.06 -9.94
N GLY A 173 7.77 -4.37 -10.57
CA GLY A 173 8.00 -4.42 -12.01
C GLY A 173 7.05 -3.56 -12.85
N PHE A 174 6.23 -2.70 -12.23
CA PHE A 174 5.39 -1.75 -12.96
C PHE A 174 6.21 -0.52 -13.38
N SER A 175 6.57 -0.47 -14.66
CA SER A 175 7.28 0.67 -15.24
C SER A 175 6.37 1.90 -15.36
N GLN A 176 6.96 3.09 -15.28
CA GLN A 176 6.22 4.35 -15.38
C GLN A 176 5.66 4.56 -16.80
N ASP A 177 6.44 4.20 -17.82
CA ASP A 177 6.08 4.36 -19.24
C ASP A 177 5.54 3.05 -19.84
N ALA A 178 4.95 2.18 -19.00
CA ALA A 178 4.49 0.87 -19.45
C ALA A 178 3.24 0.93 -20.34
N LEU A 179 2.46 2.00 -20.23
CA LEU A 179 1.25 2.22 -21.02
C LEU A 179 1.41 3.47 -21.90
N PRO A 180 0.80 3.49 -23.10
CA PRO A 180 0.91 4.62 -24.02
C PRO A 180 0.25 5.88 -23.44
N GLY A 181 0.85 7.05 -23.67
CA GLY A 181 0.21 8.34 -23.43
C GLY A 181 -0.03 8.73 -21.97
N MET A 182 0.46 7.95 -20.99
CA MET A 182 0.28 8.23 -19.57
C MET A 182 1.43 7.75 -18.71
N TYR A 183 1.54 8.29 -17.50
CA TYR A 183 2.47 7.81 -16.48
C TYR A 183 1.75 6.87 -15.52
N LEU A 184 1.87 5.57 -15.75
CA LEU A 184 1.11 4.53 -15.05
C LEU A 184 1.16 4.68 -13.51
N ARG A 185 2.33 5.02 -12.96
CA ARG A 185 2.49 5.18 -11.51
C ARG A 185 1.73 6.37 -10.94
N ASP A 186 1.60 7.45 -11.69
CA ASP A 186 0.87 8.63 -11.26
C ASP A 186 -0.64 8.42 -11.37
N GLU A 187 -1.10 7.74 -12.43
CA GLU A 187 -2.51 7.36 -12.59
C GLU A 187 -2.98 6.42 -11.48
N VAL A 188 -2.17 5.45 -11.07
CA VAL A 188 -2.49 4.57 -9.93
C VAL A 188 -2.57 5.35 -8.62
N VAL A 189 -1.66 6.31 -8.40
CA VAL A 189 -1.71 7.19 -7.22
C VAL A 189 -3.00 8.01 -7.22
N GLU A 190 -3.40 8.56 -8.36
CA GLU A 190 -4.63 9.33 -8.47
C GLU A 190 -5.87 8.44 -8.32
N ARG A 191 -5.87 7.22 -8.87
CA ARG A 191 -6.94 6.24 -8.65
C ARG A 191 -7.13 5.92 -7.18
N LEU A 192 -6.06 5.70 -6.44
CA LEU A 192 -6.12 5.44 -5.00
C LEU A 192 -6.71 6.62 -4.23
N ARG A 193 -6.43 7.87 -4.65
CA ARG A 193 -7.08 9.06 -4.08
C ARG A 193 -8.56 9.10 -4.37
N VAL A 194 -8.96 8.81 -5.61
CA VAL A 194 -10.38 8.74 -6.00
C VAL A 194 -11.12 7.70 -5.16
N TYR A 195 -10.48 6.58 -4.84
CA TYR A 195 -11.04 5.57 -3.94
C TYR A 195 -11.09 5.98 -2.47
N GLY A 196 -10.49 7.11 -2.09
CA GLY A 196 -10.51 7.66 -0.75
C GLY A 196 -9.25 7.42 0.08
N LEU A 197 -8.16 6.93 -0.52
CA LEU A 197 -6.88 6.81 0.20
C LEU A 197 -6.27 8.20 0.45
N HIS A 198 -5.93 8.49 1.70
CA HIS A 198 -5.29 9.75 2.06
C HIS A 198 -3.81 9.75 1.67
N LEU A 199 -3.51 10.24 0.45
CA LEU A 199 -2.15 10.28 -0.09
C LEU A 199 -1.49 11.65 0.06
N THR A 200 -0.25 11.66 0.58
CA THR A 200 0.57 12.86 0.78
C THR A 200 1.77 12.92 -0.19
N PRO A 201 2.14 14.08 -0.74
CA PRO A 201 1.46 15.37 -0.60
C PRO A 201 0.09 15.36 -1.29
N GLN A 202 -0.84 16.17 -0.80
CA GLN A 202 -2.12 16.41 -1.47
C GLN A 202 -1.84 17.14 -2.80
N PRO A 203 -2.58 16.89 -3.89
CA PRO A 203 -2.34 17.62 -5.12
C PRO A 203 -2.57 19.11 -4.86
N LEU A 204 -1.79 19.96 -5.53
CA LEU A 204 -1.99 21.40 -5.42
C LEU A 204 -3.39 21.72 -5.95
N THR A 205 -4.31 22.07 -5.05
CA THR A 205 -5.68 22.47 -5.39
C THR A 205 -5.74 23.88 -5.97
N HIS A 206 -4.70 24.66 -5.74
CA HIS A 206 -4.57 26.03 -6.24
C HIS A 206 -3.21 26.17 -6.92
N THR A 207 -3.21 26.86 -8.05
CA THR A 207 -1.98 27.43 -8.58
C THR A 207 -1.40 28.42 -7.56
N ALA A 208 -0.09 28.64 -7.55
CA ALA A 208 0.53 29.59 -6.63
C ALA A 208 -0.13 30.99 -6.72
N HIS A 209 -0.50 31.40 -7.93
CA HIS A 209 -1.21 32.65 -8.19
C HIS A 209 -2.60 32.69 -7.55
N GLU A 210 -3.39 31.63 -7.68
CA GLU A 210 -4.70 31.53 -7.02
C GLU A 210 -4.56 31.53 -5.51
N TYR A 211 -3.60 30.79 -4.96
CA TYR A 211 -3.33 30.74 -3.52
C TYR A 211 -2.99 32.12 -2.93
N TYR A 212 -2.15 32.91 -3.62
CA TYR A 212 -1.78 34.26 -3.16
C TYR A 212 -2.84 35.33 -3.42
N ASN A 213 -3.77 35.09 -4.35
CA ASN A 213 -4.88 36.00 -4.66
C ASN A 213 -6.16 35.68 -3.90
N MET A 214 -6.24 34.54 -3.19
CA MET A 214 -7.32 34.29 -2.25
C MET A 214 -7.25 35.34 -1.15
N GLN A 215 -8.21 36.28 -1.16
CA GLN A 215 -8.48 37.15 -0.04
C GLN A 215 -9.06 36.29 1.09
N TYR A 216 -8.18 35.63 1.86
CA TYR A 216 -8.58 34.91 3.05
C TYR A 216 -9.12 35.91 4.08
N ASP A 217 -10.41 35.79 4.41
CA ASP A 217 -10.97 36.46 5.58
C ASP A 217 -10.34 35.83 6.84
N ARG A 218 -9.32 36.52 7.35
CA ARG A 218 -8.53 36.09 8.52
C ARG A 218 -9.36 35.96 9.80
N THR A 219 -10.57 36.51 9.80
CA THR A 219 -11.50 36.53 10.92
C THR A 219 -12.50 35.37 10.89
N ALA A 220 -12.64 34.69 9.75
CA ALA A 220 -13.64 33.63 9.55
C ALA A 220 -13.10 32.21 9.82
N ASP A 221 -11.78 31.98 9.74
CA ASP A 221 -11.19 30.65 9.90
C ASP A 221 -9.96 30.67 10.84
N ILE A 222 -10.16 30.13 12.04
CA ILE A 222 -9.13 29.96 13.08
C ILE A 222 -8.01 28.98 12.63
N HIS A 223 -8.28 28.14 11.64
CA HIS A 223 -7.34 27.15 11.09
C HIS A 223 -6.77 27.53 9.72
N GLY A 224 -7.04 28.74 9.23
CA GLY A 224 -6.52 29.22 7.96
C GLY A 224 -4.98 29.24 7.91
N PRO A 225 -4.36 28.96 6.75
CA PRO A 225 -2.92 28.74 6.62
C PRO A 225 -2.05 29.97 6.97
N LEU A 226 -2.64 31.16 7.00
CA LEU A 226 -1.98 32.43 7.36
C LEU A 226 -2.27 32.89 8.81
N GLY A 227 -3.10 32.15 9.56
CA GLY A 227 -3.60 32.54 10.90
C GLY A 227 -2.62 32.33 12.06
N ARG A 228 -1.48 31.67 11.85
CA ARG A 228 -0.48 31.44 12.91
C ARG A 228 0.70 32.39 12.81
N ARG A 229 0.53 33.64 13.24
CA ARG A 229 1.65 34.36 13.87
C ARG A 229 1.63 34.02 15.35
N LYS A 230 2.63 33.26 15.81
CA LYS A 230 2.94 33.10 17.23
C LYS A 230 3.09 34.52 17.81
N PRO A 231 2.32 34.93 18.83
CA PRO A 231 2.50 36.26 19.38
C PRO A 231 3.93 36.38 19.90
N ALA A 232 4.61 37.47 19.53
CA ALA A 232 5.92 37.79 20.04
C ALA A 232 5.84 37.82 21.57
N LYS A 233 6.70 37.07 22.24
CA LYS A 233 6.85 37.09 23.69
C LYS A 233 7.25 38.53 24.05
N ALA A 234 6.31 39.31 24.57
CA ALA A 234 6.56 40.67 25.01
C ALA A 234 7.60 40.62 26.14
N ALA A 235 8.68 41.36 25.92
CA ALA A 235 9.63 41.71 26.96
C ALA A 235 9.00 42.80 27.83
N GLU A 236 8.83 42.53 29.11
CA GLU A 236 8.88 43.55 30.17
C GLU A 236 9.77 42.97 31.28
N ALA A 237 10.91 43.64 31.45
CA ALA A 237 11.73 43.69 32.65
C ALA A 237 10.94 44.48 33.74
N ASP A 238 11.16 44.45 35.05
CA ASP A 238 12.29 44.12 35.90
C ASP A 238 11.72 43.73 37.27
N GLU A 239 12.37 42.82 38.00
CA GLU A 239 12.63 43.07 39.43
C GLU A 239 13.96 42.38 39.78
N ILE A 240 14.93 43.22 40.13
CA ILE A 240 16.30 42.92 40.50
C ILE A 240 16.30 42.61 42.01
N GLU A 241 16.88 41.50 42.42
CA GLU A 241 17.58 41.41 43.71
C GLU A 241 18.94 40.73 43.46
N ASP A 242 19.98 41.49 43.76
CA ASP A 242 21.40 41.20 43.64
C ASP A 242 21.87 40.19 44.72
N GLU A 243 22.75 39.27 44.33
CA GLU A 243 23.88 38.81 45.16
C GLU A 243 25.02 38.28 44.24
N ASP A 244 25.86 39.22 43.80
CA ASP A 244 27.35 39.17 43.71
C ASP A 244 28.03 37.97 44.44
N VAL A 245 29.11 37.28 44.03
CA VAL A 245 30.33 37.49 43.22
C VAL A 245 30.85 36.05 42.88
N ASP A 246 31.42 35.70 41.73
CA ASP A 246 32.85 35.78 41.40
C ASP A 246 33.09 35.25 39.97
N GLU A 247 33.65 36.12 39.14
CA GLU A 247 34.37 35.77 37.90
C GLU A 247 35.85 36.14 38.12
N PRO A 248 36.79 35.47 37.43
CA PRO A 248 37.32 36.18 36.28
C PRO A 248 37.57 35.30 35.04
N ALA A 249 37.06 35.84 33.93
CA ALA A 249 37.60 35.90 32.56
C ALA A 249 39.02 35.37 32.28
N VAL A 250 39.22 34.77 31.09
CA VAL A 250 40.09 35.25 29.96
C VAL A 250 39.71 34.37 28.73
N ALA A 251 38.95 34.82 27.73
CA ALA A 251 39.23 35.73 26.61
C ALA A 251 40.02 35.15 25.41
N ASN A 252 39.39 35.26 24.24
CA ASN A 252 39.94 35.49 22.88
C ASN A 252 40.78 34.38 22.21
N GLY A 253 40.66 34.09 20.92
CA GLY A 253 39.89 34.71 19.85
C GLY A 253 40.14 33.96 18.53
N GLY A 254 39.25 34.10 17.55
CA GLY A 254 39.64 33.96 16.14
C GLY A 254 40.36 35.23 15.67
N PRO A 255 40.52 35.48 14.36
CA PRO A 255 40.46 34.57 13.20
C PRO A 255 41.64 34.81 12.20
N VAL A 256 41.50 34.27 10.97
CA VAL A 256 41.99 34.81 9.67
C VAL A 256 43.24 34.19 9.02
N ALA A 257 42.99 33.50 7.90
CA ALA A 257 43.64 33.51 6.56
C ALA A 257 45.18 33.37 6.44
N ALA A 258 45.82 33.08 5.31
CA ALA A 258 45.48 32.91 3.90
C ALA A 258 46.63 32.13 3.23
N GLU A 259 46.43 31.71 1.98
CA GLU A 259 47.43 31.51 0.91
C GLU A 259 48.58 30.50 1.11
N ALA A 260 48.73 29.55 0.17
CA ALA A 260 49.50 29.81 -1.05
C ALA A 260 49.60 28.56 -1.93
N ASP A 261 49.58 28.80 -3.24
CA ASP A 261 49.87 27.90 -4.35
C ASP A 261 51.15 27.06 -4.18
N LEU A 262 51.21 25.91 -4.85
CA LEU A 262 52.19 25.64 -5.92
C LEU A 262 52.17 24.17 -6.40
N HIS A 263 52.13 24.05 -7.73
CA HIS A 263 52.40 22.90 -8.62
C HIS A 263 51.24 21.99 -9.04
#